data_AF-A0A356FCC7-F1
#
_entry.id   AF-A0A356FCC7-F1
#
_cell.length_a   1.000
_cell.length_b   1.000
_cell.length_c   1.000
_cell.angle_alpha   90.00
_cell.angle_beta   90.00
_cell.angle_gamma   90.00
#
_symmetry.space_group_name_H-M   'P 1'
#
loop_
_entity.id
_entity.type
_entity.pdbx_description
1 polymer ?
#
loop_
_entity_poly.entity_id
_entity_poly.type
_entity_poly.pdbx_seq_one_letter_code
_entity_poly.pdbx_strand_id
1 'polypeptide(L)'
;QSPDGKWTLDHYTDHLISPNPRDLQGLEWNGRRGKKYSKGGGYNYKGSSSGTVGTAMALLAFFGHGESHLKAGPYRGAIDKGLKWLVKAQKKDGDLRGGGNLYMHGIAAFALTEAYAFTRDPALKGPAQLAIDFTVKAQVPSKGGWRYVPYPQSQDVDTSVFGWMMMALKSGKLGGLKVDKACLSRAAMYLEDARMEGKKFGEYSYQPGNSRTTHAMTAQGFFCQKMLSDTLDLKKGRKAGEIRKFDDASMKYFMANLPVAKDMNGVNFYYWYYATHALFQQGGEPWRIWNERLTDVLLENQVGREHGTAYGSWDPRGHRAAQAGRLYSTVLSILCLEVYYRYAPLTSATLPRAGARTKPRELEGTVNKPPPYPQRGQNARQEFDGKSVLLQIEVLADGATGEIRTLEGIGGDGIDPKVARGVERSVIKAVKKWRWHPGKLDGVAVSALIRHRVKFELPALDD
;
A
#
# COMPACT_ATOMS: atom_id res chain seq x y z
N GLN A 1 18.07 12.58 1.16
CA GLN A 1 19.08 11.54 0.84
C GLN A 1 20.25 11.69 1.80
N SER A 2 20.91 10.59 2.20
CA SER A 2 22.11 10.65 3.03
C SER A 2 23.36 10.60 2.13
N PRO A 3 24.36 11.47 2.29
CA PRO A 3 25.58 11.47 1.49
C PRO A 3 26.39 10.16 1.57
N ASP A 4 26.35 9.48 2.71
CA ASP A 4 27.08 8.23 2.95
C ASP A 4 26.24 6.97 2.69
N GLY A 5 24.96 7.14 2.32
CA GLY A 5 24.01 6.06 2.08
C GLY A 5 23.51 5.34 3.33
N LYS A 6 23.96 5.74 4.52
CA LYS A 6 23.54 5.20 5.81
C LYS A 6 22.43 6.05 6.41
N TRP A 7 21.57 5.41 7.19
CA TRP A 7 20.54 6.08 7.96
C TRP A 7 20.36 5.42 9.32
N THR A 8 19.92 6.21 10.31
CA THR A 8 19.61 5.77 11.68
C THR A 8 18.28 6.35 12.13
N LEU A 9 17.56 5.63 12.99
CA LEU A 9 16.27 6.09 13.54
C LEU A 9 16.44 7.18 14.62
N ASP A 10 17.42 7.01 15.49
CA ASP A 10 17.69 7.81 16.70
C ASP A 10 18.66 8.98 16.51
N HIS A 11 19.28 9.04 15.33
CA HIS A 11 20.27 10.03 14.93
C HIS A 11 20.08 10.46 13.46
N TYR A 12 18.83 10.48 12.99
CA TYR A 12 18.51 10.79 11.58
C TYR A 12 19.14 12.11 11.09
N THR A 13 19.19 13.13 11.95
CA THR A 13 19.78 14.43 11.61
C THR A 13 21.27 14.39 11.32
N ASP A 14 22.00 13.38 11.79
CA ASP A 14 23.44 13.23 11.55
C ASP A 14 23.73 12.89 10.07
N HIS A 15 22.70 12.46 9.33
CA HIS A 15 22.75 12.15 7.91
C HIS A 15 22.32 13.32 7.01
N LEU A 16 21.94 14.46 7.61
CA LEU A 16 21.56 15.67 6.89
C LEU A 16 22.76 16.62 6.77
N ILE A 17 22.93 17.20 5.57
CA ILE A 17 23.98 18.20 5.32
C ILE A 17 23.74 19.46 6.17
N SER A 18 22.49 19.90 6.27
CA SER A 18 22.10 21.07 7.06
C SER A 18 20.70 20.87 7.65
N PRO A 19 20.57 20.24 8.83
CA PRO A 19 19.27 20.02 9.47
C PRO A 19 18.62 21.35 9.86
N ASN A 20 17.29 21.39 9.80
CA ASN A 20 16.51 22.55 10.23
C ASN A 20 15.87 22.33 11.61
N PRO A 21 15.28 23.37 12.24
CA PRO A 21 14.66 23.24 13.55
C PRO A 21 13.54 22.18 13.63
N ARG A 22 12.78 21.97 12.56
CA ARG A 22 11.70 20.98 12.50
C ARG A 22 12.24 19.54 12.41
N ASP A 23 13.43 19.34 11.84
CA ASP A 23 14.13 18.04 11.90
C ASP A 23 14.51 17.67 13.34
N LEU A 24 14.71 18.68 14.21
CA LEU A 24 15.10 18.53 15.60
C LEU A 24 13.92 18.45 16.58
N GLN A 25 12.72 18.94 16.19
CA GLN A 25 11.55 18.96 17.06
C GLN A 25 10.68 17.70 16.95
N GLY A 26 10.57 16.99 18.08
CA GLY A 26 9.33 16.30 18.47
C GLY A 26 8.53 17.26 19.35
N LEU A 27 7.21 17.34 19.15
CA LEU A 27 6.37 18.51 19.44
C LEU A 27 6.33 19.09 20.87
N GLU A 28 6.99 18.51 21.88
CA GLU A 28 7.26 19.15 23.17
C GLU A 28 8.55 18.58 23.80
N TRP A 29 9.66 19.33 23.76
CA TRP A 29 10.91 18.95 24.43
C TRP A 29 11.15 19.80 25.68
N ASN A 30 11.13 19.20 26.87
CA ASN A 30 11.27 19.87 28.18
C ASN A 30 12.73 20.07 28.66
N GLY A 31 13.65 20.35 27.74
CA GLY A 31 14.88 21.07 28.10
C GLY A 31 15.88 20.34 29.01
N ARG A 32 16.54 19.29 28.52
CA ARG A 32 17.94 19.07 28.91
C ARG A 32 18.85 19.59 27.81
N ARG A 33 19.10 20.90 27.84
CA ARG A 33 20.08 21.64 27.02
C ARG A 33 21.34 20.79 26.80
N GLY A 34 21.77 20.66 25.54
CA GLY A 34 23.14 20.24 25.22
C GLY A 34 23.36 19.03 24.29
N LYS A 35 22.35 18.46 23.61
CA LYS A 35 22.61 17.35 22.65
C LYS A 35 21.95 17.58 21.28
N LYS A 36 22.78 17.63 20.23
CA LYS A 36 22.48 17.88 18.81
C LYS A 36 21.71 16.74 18.10
N TYR A 37 20.71 16.12 18.70
CA TYR A 37 20.11 14.91 18.11
C TYR A 37 18.58 14.98 18.03
N SER A 38 18.03 14.67 16.85
CA SER A 38 16.64 14.26 16.67
C SER A 38 16.43 12.94 17.41
N LYS A 39 16.14 12.96 18.71
CA LYS A 39 15.93 11.73 19.50
C LYS A 39 14.62 11.05 19.12
N GLY A 40 14.57 10.43 17.95
CA GLY A 40 13.78 9.20 17.75
C GLY A 40 14.45 8.04 18.47
N GLY A 41 14.53 8.11 19.80
CA GLY A 41 15.56 7.38 20.57
C GLY A 41 15.06 6.49 21.70
N GLY A 42 13.90 5.84 21.54
CA GLY A 42 13.37 4.90 22.55
C GLY A 42 13.97 3.49 22.48
N TYR A 43 14.49 3.08 21.32
CA TYR A 43 15.02 1.73 21.09
C TYR A 43 16.53 1.62 21.38
N ASN A 44 17.03 2.36 22.38
CA ASN A 44 18.36 2.11 22.91
C ASN A 44 18.36 0.80 23.72
N TYR A 45 18.33 -0.35 23.04
CA TYR A 45 18.94 -1.55 23.63
C TYR A 45 20.42 -1.20 23.79
N LYS A 46 20.93 -1.21 25.02
CA LYS A 46 22.32 -0.85 25.30
C LYS A 46 23.25 -1.57 24.31
N GLY A 47 23.91 -0.81 23.42
CA GLY A 47 24.85 -1.33 22.42
C GLY A 47 24.29 -1.70 21.03
N SER A 48 22.99 -1.53 20.75
CA SER A 48 22.42 -1.80 19.41
C SER A 48 22.57 -0.59 18.47
N SER A 49 22.98 -0.83 17.22
CA SER A 49 22.95 0.21 16.18
C SER A 49 21.59 0.22 15.46
N SER A 50 20.89 1.36 15.48
CA SER A 50 19.69 1.55 14.64
C SER A 50 20.03 1.69 13.14
N GLY A 51 21.32 1.64 12.78
CA GLY A 51 21.81 1.82 11.42
C GLY A 51 21.24 0.80 10.44
N THR A 52 21.12 -0.47 10.87
CA THR A 52 20.58 -1.53 10.02
C THR A 52 19.13 -1.24 9.65
N VAL A 53 18.28 -1.01 10.66
CA VAL A 53 16.85 -0.76 10.42
C VAL A 53 16.60 0.58 9.71
N GLY A 54 17.30 1.65 10.09
CA GLY A 54 17.16 2.95 9.44
C GLY A 54 17.55 2.89 7.96
N THR A 55 18.70 2.31 7.64
CA THR A 55 19.18 2.17 6.26
C THR A 55 18.23 1.28 5.45
N ALA A 56 17.79 0.15 6.02
CA ALA A 56 16.85 -0.74 5.36
C ALA A 56 15.50 -0.05 5.07
N MET A 57 14.93 0.68 6.01
CA MET A 57 13.69 1.44 5.82
C MET A 57 13.83 2.48 4.69
N ALA A 58 14.94 3.22 4.65
CA ALA A 58 15.17 4.19 3.58
C ALA A 58 15.31 3.52 2.20
N LEU A 59 16.04 2.40 2.12
CA LEU A 59 16.16 1.61 0.89
C LEU A 59 14.81 1.10 0.40
N LEU A 60 13.96 0.60 1.30
CA LEU A 60 12.61 0.14 0.97
C LEU A 60 11.79 1.26 0.30
N ALA A 61 11.82 2.49 0.80
CA ALA A 61 11.13 3.61 0.16
C ALA A 61 11.67 3.89 -1.27
N PHE A 62 12.99 3.88 -1.46
CA PHE A 62 13.55 4.05 -2.80
C PHE A 62 13.11 2.96 -3.79
N PHE A 63 13.10 1.70 -3.35
CA PHE A 63 12.68 0.59 -4.20
C PHE A 63 11.19 0.67 -4.57
N GLY A 64 10.33 1.14 -3.66
CA GLY A 64 8.92 1.32 -3.95
C GLY A 64 8.65 2.36 -5.03
N HIS A 65 9.37 3.47 -4.99
CA HIS A 65 9.37 4.47 -6.06
C HIS A 65 9.98 3.96 -7.39
N GLY A 66 10.61 2.78 -7.41
CA GLY A 66 11.25 2.21 -8.60
C GLY A 66 12.67 2.74 -8.85
N GLU A 67 13.36 3.23 -7.83
CA GLU A 67 14.78 3.58 -7.88
C GLU A 67 15.67 2.39 -7.52
N SER A 68 16.89 2.32 -8.07
CA SER A 68 17.87 1.29 -7.70
C SER A 68 19.31 1.78 -7.86
N HIS A 69 20.26 0.99 -7.36
CA HIS A 69 21.70 1.24 -7.55
C HIS A 69 22.17 0.97 -9.00
N LEU A 70 21.35 0.29 -9.81
CA LEU A 70 21.63 0.02 -11.22
C LEU A 70 21.01 1.06 -12.16
N LYS A 71 19.96 1.77 -11.73
CA LYS A 71 19.29 2.79 -12.52
C LYS A 71 20.05 4.12 -12.43
N ALA A 72 20.29 4.77 -13.57
CA ALA A 72 20.83 6.13 -13.58
C ALA A 72 19.83 7.10 -12.95
N GLY A 73 20.30 7.96 -12.05
CA GLY A 73 19.43 8.92 -11.37
C GLY A 73 20.09 9.53 -10.13
N PRO A 74 19.45 10.54 -9.54
CA PRO A 74 20.01 11.29 -8.41
C PRO A 74 20.10 10.45 -7.13
N TYR A 75 19.38 9.34 -7.03
CA TYR A 75 19.36 8.46 -5.85
C TYR A 75 20.33 7.29 -5.93
N ARG A 76 20.84 6.98 -7.12
CA ARG A 76 21.66 5.78 -7.41
C ARG A 76 22.82 5.61 -6.44
N GLY A 77 23.60 6.68 -6.24
CA GLY A 77 24.80 6.64 -5.39
C GLY A 77 24.47 6.42 -3.91
N ALA A 78 23.37 6.99 -3.42
CA ALA A 78 22.93 6.77 -2.05
C ALA A 78 22.44 5.33 -1.83
N ILE A 79 21.69 4.78 -2.80
CA ILE A 79 21.20 3.40 -2.75
C ILE A 79 22.36 2.40 -2.80
N ASP A 80 23.33 2.60 -3.71
CA ASP A 80 24.53 1.74 -3.83
C ASP A 80 25.33 1.70 -2.51
N LYS A 81 25.61 2.87 -1.94
CA LYS A 81 26.33 2.98 -0.65
C LYS A 81 25.54 2.31 0.48
N GLY A 82 24.23 2.53 0.55
CA GLY A 82 23.36 1.94 1.56
C GLY A 82 23.31 0.42 1.50
N LEU A 83 23.17 -0.15 0.29
CA LEU A 83 23.21 -1.59 0.07
C LEU A 83 24.56 -2.19 0.44
N LYS A 84 25.67 -1.58 0.00
CA LYS A 84 27.03 -2.03 0.37
C LYS A 84 27.25 -1.99 1.87
N TRP A 85 26.79 -0.93 2.54
CA TRP A 85 26.87 -0.83 4.00
C TRP A 85 26.05 -1.91 4.69
N LEU A 86 24.82 -2.17 4.22
CA LEU A 86 23.93 -3.18 4.79
C LEU A 86 24.51 -4.60 4.63
N VAL A 87 25.05 -4.93 3.46
CA VAL A 87 25.76 -6.20 3.20
C VAL A 87 26.99 -6.32 4.11
N LYS A 88 27.77 -5.25 4.28
CA LYS A 88 28.91 -5.24 5.20
C LYS A 88 28.52 -5.43 6.67
N ALA A 89 27.32 -4.99 7.06
CA ALA A 89 26.80 -5.16 8.42
C ALA A 89 26.25 -6.57 8.69
N GLN A 90 26.00 -7.37 7.64
CA GLN A 90 25.55 -8.75 7.77
C GLN A 90 26.64 -9.63 8.38
N LYS A 91 26.29 -10.45 9.37
CA LYS A 91 27.20 -11.47 9.90
C LYS A 91 27.31 -12.65 8.94
N LYS A 92 28.34 -13.49 9.13
CA LYS A 92 28.56 -14.70 8.33
C LYS A 92 27.38 -15.67 8.31
N ASP A 93 26.55 -15.67 9.35
CA ASP A 93 25.37 -16.52 9.48
C ASP A 93 24.08 -15.87 8.94
N GLY A 94 24.16 -14.68 8.34
CA GLY A 94 23.02 -13.95 7.79
C GLY A 94 22.32 -13.00 8.77
N ASP A 95 22.74 -12.96 10.05
CA ASP A 95 22.19 -12.06 11.05
C ASP A 95 22.43 -10.60 10.66
N LEU A 96 21.34 -9.82 10.59
CA LEU A 96 21.34 -8.39 10.24
C LEU A 96 20.94 -7.51 11.42
N ARG A 97 20.79 -8.05 12.63
CA ARG A 97 20.25 -7.27 13.76
C ARG A 97 21.12 -6.08 14.18
N GLY A 98 22.40 -6.02 13.80
CA GLY A 98 23.28 -4.90 14.17
C GLY A 98 23.42 -4.71 15.69
N GLY A 99 23.34 -5.80 16.46
CA GLY A 99 23.31 -5.79 17.93
C GLY A 99 21.93 -5.58 18.56
N GLY A 100 20.88 -5.38 17.77
CA GLY A 100 19.51 -5.25 18.26
C GLY A 100 18.70 -6.56 18.20
N ASN A 101 17.42 -6.42 17.88
CA ASN A 101 16.44 -7.51 17.90
C ASN A 101 15.96 -7.90 16.50
N LEU A 102 15.13 -8.93 16.41
CA LEU A 102 14.63 -9.46 15.15
C LEU A 102 13.76 -8.49 14.32
N TYR A 103 13.25 -7.37 14.86
CA TYR A 103 12.68 -6.33 13.98
C TYR A 103 13.74 -5.79 13.02
N MET A 104 14.93 -5.52 13.54
CA MET A 104 16.02 -4.96 12.74
C MET A 104 16.46 -5.95 11.66
N HIS A 105 16.54 -7.25 11.98
CA HIS A 105 16.81 -8.27 10.99
C HIS A 105 15.69 -8.39 9.96
N GLY A 106 14.43 -8.50 10.37
CA GLY A 106 13.31 -8.71 9.45
C GLY A 106 13.20 -7.59 8.41
N ILE A 107 13.30 -6.33 8.85
CA ILE A 107 13.26 -5.16 7.96
C ILE A 107 14.48 -5.13 7.01
N ALA A 108 15.67 -5.47 7.52
CA ALA A 108 16.89 -5.50 6.72
C ALA A 108 16.93 -6.66 5.71
N ALA A 109 16.48 -7.84 6.11
CA ALA A 109 16.31 -8.99 5.25
C ALA A 109 15.29 -8.69 4.15
N PHE A 110 14.19 -8.02 4.50
CA PHE A 110 13.21 -7.56 3.52
C PHE A 110 13.83 -6.60 2.50
N ALA A 111 14.60 -5.59 2.95
CA ALA A 111 15.27 -4.67 2.03
C ALA A 111 16.27 -5.36 1.09
N LEU A 112 17.10 -6.28 1.59
CA LEU A 112 18.06 -7.02 0.74
C LEU A 112 17.37 -7.95 -0.26
N THR A 113 16.36 -8.69 0.20
CA THR A 113 15.62 -9.63 -0.65
C THR A 113 14.83 -8.89 -1.72
N GLU A 114 14.25 -7.73 -1.41
CA GLU A 114 13.53 -6.90 -2.39
C GLU A 114 14.48 -6.24 -3.38
N ALA A 115 15.63 -5.72 -2.92
CA ALA A 115 16.65 -5.21 -3.81
C ALA A 115 17.08 -6.27 -4.83
N TYR A 116 17.31 -7.51 -4.38
CA TYR A 116 17.66 -8.61 -5.28
C TYR A 116 16.49 -9.01 -6.19
N ALA A 117 15.27 -9.12 -5.67
CA ALA A 117 14.10 -9.48 -6.47
C ALA A 117 13.81 -8.46 -7.58
N PHE A 118 14.00 -7.18 -7.27
CA PHE A 118 13.79 -6.05 -8.17
C PHE A 118 14.89 -5.92 -9.22
N THR A 119 16.16 -6.04 -8.82
CA THR A 119 17.31 -5.73 -9.70
C THR A 119 17.97 -6.95 -10.35
N ARG A 120 17.81 -8.13 -9.76
CA ARG A 120 18.54 -9.37 -10.12
C ARG A 120 20.06 -9.24 -10.09
N ASP A 121 20.59 -8.28 -9.35
CA ASP A 121 22.03 -8.11 -9.19
C ASP A 121 22.67 -9.37 -8.57
N PRO A 122 23.59 -10.06 -9.29
CA PRO A 122 24.26 -11.24 -8.76
C PRO A 122 25.00 -11.00 -7.44
N ALA A 123 25.48 -9.77 -7.20
CA ALA A 123 26.20 -9.41 -5.98
C ALA A 123 25.30 -9.46 -4.73
N LEU A 124 23.98 -9.31 -4.90
CA LEU A 124 23.00 -9.35 -3.80
C LEU A 124 22.45 -10.75 -3.54
N LYS A 125 22.60 -11.71 -4.48
CA LYS A 125 22.03 -13.05 -4.36
C LYS A 125 22.51 -13.79 -3.10
N GLY A 126 23.82 -13.80 -2.86
CA GLY A 126 24.43 -14.46 -1.70
C GLY A 126 23.98 -13.84 -0.37
N PRO A 127 24.16 -12.53 -0.17
CA PRO A 127 23.70 -11.83 1.03
C PRO A 127 22.19 -11.99 1.28
N ALA A 128 21.36 -11.90 0.23
CA ALA A 128 19.92 -12.07 0.36
C ALA A 128 19.54 -13.51 0.76
N GLN A 129 20.19 -14.54 0.20
CA GLN A 129 19.97 -15.92 0.61
C GLN A 129 20.35 -16.14 2.08
N LEU A 130 21.50 -15.64 2.53
CA LEU A 130 21.92 -15.74 3.93
C LEU A 130 20.92 -15.09 4.88
N ALA A 131 20.33 -13.95 4.49
CA ALA A 131 19.31 -13.28 5.29
C ALA A 131 18.05 -14.15 5.45
N ILE A 132 17.62 -14.83 4.39
CA ILE A 132 16.50 -15.79 4.43
C ILE A 132 16.85 -17.01 5.29
N ASP A 133 18.05 -17.55 5.13
CA ASP A 133 18.48 -18.73 5.90
C ASP A 133 18.49 -18.43 7.40
N PHE A 134 18.95 -17.24 7.80
CA PHE A 134 18.85 -16.78 9.19
C PHE A 134 17.40 -16.59 9.62
N THR A 135 16.54 -15.98 8.79
CA THR A 135 15.11 -15.80 9.09
C THR A 135 14.45 -17.15 9.42
N VAL A 136 14.71 -18.16 8.59
CA VAL A 136 14.18 -19.53 8.77
C VAL A 136 14.74 -20.15 10.06
N LYS A 137 16.05 -20.07 10.28
CA LYS A 137 16.72 -20.61 11.47
C LYS A 137 16.23 -19.96 12.77
N ALA A 138 15.89 -18.68 12.73
CA ALA A 138 15.43 -17.91 13.89
C ALA A 138 13.99 -18.21 14.30
N GLN A 139 13.20 -18.94 13.48
CA GLN A 139 11.81 -19.29 13.76
C GLN A 139 11.73 -20.31 14.89
N VAL A 140 10.78 -20.16 15.81
CA VAL A 140 10.53 -21.15 16.86
C VAL A 140 9.82 -22.38 16.25
N PRO A 141 10.45 -23.56 16.18
CA PRO A 141 9.87 -24.68 15.41
C PRO A 141 8.54 -25.20 15.97
N SER A 142 8.35 -25.18 17.28
CA SER A 142 7.13 -25.66 17.94
C SER A 142 5.95 -24.70 17.86
N LYS A 143 6.19 -23.42 17.56
CA LYS A 143 5.16 -22.36 17.55
C LYS A 143 5.01 -21.64 16.22
N GLY A 144 5.98 -21.78 15.32
CA GLY A 144 5.96 -21.20 13.97
C GLY A 144 6.08 -19.68 13.87
N GLY A 145 6.25 -18.98 14.99
CA GLY A 145 6.43 -17.53 15.03
C GLY A 145 7.86 -17.08 15.31
N TRP A 146 8.01 -15.77 15.44
CA TRP A 146 9.23 -15.07 15.85
C TRP A 146 8.88 -14.05 16.91
N ARG A 147 9.88 -13.65 17.72
CA ARG A 147 9.77 -12.47 18.59
C ARG A 147 11.01 -11.61 18.49
N TYR A 148 11.56 -11.12 19.60
CA TYR A 148 12.69 -10.18 19.62
C TYR A 148 14.04 -10.90 19.62
N VAL A 149 14.10 -12.05 20.28
CA VAL A 149 15.30 -12.89 20.41
C VAL A 149 15.10 -14.14 19.54
N PRO A 150 16.08 -14.52 18.70
CA PRO A 150 15.95 -15.68 17.83
C PRO A 150 15.91 -17.01 18.60
N TYR A 151 15.40 -18.05 17.94
CA TYR A 151 15.62 -19.44 18.35
C TYR A 151 17.10 -19.83 18.15
N PRO A 152 17.70 -20.66 19.02
CA PRO A 152 17.14 -21.29 20.22
C PRO A 152 17.24 -20.44 21.49
N GLN A 153 17.74 -19.20 21.42
CA GLN A 153 17.92 -18.37 22.62
C GLN A 153 16.58 -17.99 23.28
N SER A 154 15.49 -17.99 22.52
CA SER A 154 14.12 -17.85 23.04
C SER A 154 13.16 -18.75 22.27
N GLN A 155 12.10 -19.20 22.95
CA GLN A 155 10.95 -19.90 22.37
C GLN A 155 9.69 -19.03 22.32
N ASP A 156 9.87 -17.73 22.47
CA ASP A 156 8.80 -16.76 22.51
C ASP A 156 8.42 -16.29 21.10
N VAL A 157 7.13 -15.98 20.91
CA VAL A 157 6.55 -15.61 19.62
C VAL A 157 5.54 -14.48 19.82
N ASP A 158 5.50 -13.53 18.89
CA ASP A 158 4.45 -12.51 18.86
C ASP A 158 4.11 -12.09 17.42
N THR A 159 2.92 -11.51 17.27
CA THR A 159 2.38 -11.13 15.97
C THR A 159 3.08 -9.90 15.45
N SER A 160 3.82 -9.16 16.27
CA SER A 160 4.33 -7.83 15.95
C SER A 160 5.59 -7.86 15.09
N VAL A 161 6.48 -8.84 15.29
CA VAL A 161 7.66 -9.03 14.42
C VAL A 161 7.33 -9.87 13.18
N PHE A 162 6.31 -10.72 13.28
CA PHE A 162 5.94 -11.75 12.31
C PHE A 162 5.88 -11.27 10.84
N GLY A 163 5.24 -10.13 10.59
CA GLY A 163 5.00 -9.58 9.26
C GLY A 163 6.28 -9.18 8.53
N TRP A 164 7.29 -8.68 9.24
CA TRP A 164 8.58 -8.35 8.62
C TRP A 164 9.32 -9.59 8.14
N MET A 165 9.28 -10.67 8.92
CA MET A 165 9.84 -11.96 8.51
C MET A 165 9.11 -12.52 7.29
N MET A 166 7.77 -12.43 7.33
CA MET A 166 6.93 -12.87 6.24
C MET A 166 7.18 -12.07 4.94
N MET A 167 7.35 -10.76 5.02
CA MET A 167 7.71 -9.92 3.86
C MET A 167 9.08 -10.28 3.28
N ALA A 168 10.08 -10.52 4.13
CA ALA A 168 11.38 -10.99 3.68
C ALA A 168 11.28 -12.33 2.94
N LEU A 169 10.58 -13.32 3.52
CA LEU A 169 10.37 -14.64 2.90
C LEU A 169 9.62 -14.55 1.56
N LYS A 170 8.56 -13.74 1.48
CA LYS A 170 7.82 -13.53 0.22
C LYS A 170 8.69 -12.87 -0.85
N SER A 171 9.41 -11.82 -0.48
CA SER A 171 10.33 -11.12 -1.38
C SER A 171 11.44 -12.04 -1.86
N GLY A 172 12.02 -12.85 -0.97
CA GLY A 172 13.00 -13.87 -1.33
C GLY A 172 12.45 -14.89 -2.33
N LYS A 173 11.21 -15.38 -2.13
CA LYS A 173 10.54 -16.28 -3.09
C LYS A 173 10.34 -15.62 -4.45
N LEU A 174 9.90 -14.35 -4.51
CA LEU A 174 9.79 -13.59 -5.76
C LEU A 174 11.15 -13.41 -6.45
N GLY A 175 12.22 -13.23 -5.66
CA GLY A 175 13.61 -13.22 -6.09
C GLY A 175 14.15 -14.59 -6.53
N GLY A 176 13.37 -15.68 -6.44
CA GLY A 176 13.84 -17.02 -6.76
C GLY A 176 14.90 -17.55 -5.78
N LEU A 177 14.95 -17.01 -4.57
CA LEU A 177 15.76 -17.55 -3.47
C LEU A 177 15.11 -18.80 -2.90
N LYS A 178 15.91 -19.64 -2.24
CA LYS A 178 15.42 -20.84 -1.57
C LYS A 178 14.75 -20.43 -0.27
N VAL A 179 13.45 -20.69 -0.17
CA VAL A 179 12.64 -20.48 1.03
C VAL A 179 12.09 -21.82 1.48
N ASP A 180 12.35 -22.19 2.73
CA ASP A 180 11.88 -23.45 3.31
C ASP A 180 10.35 -23.47 3.39
N LYS A 181 9.72 -24.44 2.70
CA LYS A 181 8.27 -24.64 2.74
C LYS A 181 7.79 -25.00 4.15
N ALA A 182 8.58 -25.75 4.93
CA ALA A 182 8.21 -26.10 6.30
C ALA A 182 8.14 -24.86 7.20
N CYS A 183 9.04 -23.88 7.00
CA CYS A 183 8.97 -22.57 7.65
C CYS A 183 7.64 -21.86 7.37
N LEU A 184 7.19 -21.85 6.11
CA LEU A 184 5.92 -21.25 5.72
C LEU A 184 4.71 -22.00 6.31
N SER A 185 4.76 -23.34 6.32
CA SER A 185 3.70 -24.15 6.94
C SER A 185 3.57 -23.88 8.44
N ARG A 186 4.70 -23.78 9.16
CA ARG A 186 4.70 -23.41 10.59
C ARG A 186 4.18 -21.98 10.80
N ALA A 187 4.52 -21.05 9.91
CA ALA A 187 4.00 -19.68 9.96
C ALA A 187 2.47 -19.64 9.76
N ALA A 188 1.92 -20.51 8.89
CA ALA A 188 0.47 -20.65 8.76
C ALA A 188 -0.17 -21.20 10.05
N MET A 189 0.45 -22.17 10.71
CA MET A 189 -0.02 -22.67 12.02
C MET A 189 -0.04 -21.56 13.07
N TYR A 190 1.03 -20.77 13.15
CA TYR A 190 1.10 -19.62 14.07
C TYR A 190 -0.09 -18.66 13.90
N LEU A 191 -0.48 -18.37 12.65
CA LEU A 191 -1.59 -17.46 12.39
C LEU A 191 -2.94 -18.04 12.82
N GLU A 192 -3.15 -19.35 12.67
CA GLU A 192 -4.35 -20.01 13.20
C GLU A 192 -4.39 -19.88 14.73
N ASP A 193 -3.29 -20.13 15.42
CA ASP A 193 -3.20 -19.99 16.89
C ASP A 193 -3.35 -18.53 17.35
N ALA A 194 -3.02 -17.56 16.48
CA ALA A 194 -3.14 -16.15 16.78
C ALA A 194 -4.56 -15.60 16.56
N ARG A 195 -5.45 -16.31 15.86
CA ARG A 195 -6.83 -15.86 15.61
C ARG A 195 -7.64 -15.86 16.90
N MET A 196 -8.44 -14.81 17.06
CA MET A 196 -9.35 -14.69 18.19
C MET A 196 -10.72 -15.32 17.88
N GLU A 197 -11.33 -15.86 18.94
CA GLU A 197 -12.69 -16.42 18.89
C GLU A 197 -13.69 -15.56 19.68
N GLY A 198 -14.97 -15.95 19.63
CA GLY A 198 -16.05 -15.34 20.38
C GLY A 198 -16.23 -13.85 20.08
N LYS A 199 -16.22 -13.00 21.12
CA LYS A 199 -16.48 -11.56 20.99
C LYS A 199 -15.44 -10.79 20.17
N LYS A 200 -14.25 -11.37 19.96
CA LYS A 200 -13.14 -10.78 19.19
C LYS A 200 -12.91 -11.49 17.86
N PHE A 201 -13.88 -12.26 17.39
CA PHE A 201 -13.80 -12.95 16.10
C PHE A 201 -13.49 -11.96 14.96
N GLY A 202 -12.48 -12.27 14.15
CA GLY A 202 -11.93 -11.37 13.13
C GLY A 202 -10.71 -10.56 13.58
N GLU A 203 -10.27 -10.67 14.83
CA GLU A 203 -9.05 -10.03 15.34
C GLU A 203 -7.88 -11.04 15.50
N TYR A 204 -6.64 -10.54 15.43
CA TYR A 204 -5.45 -11.34 15.77
C TYR A 204 -4.85 -10.87 17.09
N SER A 205 -4.51 -11.84 17.94
CA SER A 205 -3.84 -11.61 19.24
C SER A 205 -2.42 -11.08 19.06
N TYR A 206 -1.92 -10.38 20.08
CA TYR A 206 -0.51 -10.01 20.17
C TYR A 206 0.39 -11.23 20.34
N GLN A 207 -0.02 -12.18 21.17
CA GLN A 207 0.64 -13.48 21.34
C GLN A 207 -0.45 -14.56 21.38
N PRO A 208 -0.25 -15.72 20.72
CA PRO A 208 -1.18 -16.84 20.79
C PRO A 208 -1.49 -17.23 22.24
N GLY A 209 -2.76 -17.57 22.50
CA GLY A 209 -3.26 -17.89 23.84
C GLY A 209 -3.51 -16.68 24.76
N ASN A 210 -3.29 -15.44 24.28
CA ASN A 210 -3.61 -14.21 25.01
C ASN A 210 -4.82 -13.49 24.39
N SER A 211 -5.65 -12.86 25.22
CA SER A 211 -6.81 -12.08 24.78
C SER A 211 -6.50 -10.66 24.29
N ARG A 212 -5.26 -10.18 24.42
CA ARG A 212 -4.84 -8.84 23.99
C ARG A 212 -4.74 -8.74 22.47
N THR A 213 -5.52 -7.83 21.90
CA THR A 213 -5.54 -7.49 20.46
C THR A 213 -5.22 -6.01 20.26
N THR A 214 -4.77 -5.63 19.07
CA THR A 214 -4.62 -4.22 18.66
C THR A 214 -4.88 -4.10 17.16
N HIS A 215 -5.23 -2.90 16.67
CA HIS A 215 -5.44 -2.66 15.24
C HIS A 215 -4.27 -3.13 14.38
N ALA A 216 -3.03 -2.85 14.82
CA ALA A 216 -1.83 -3.25 14.11
C ALA A 216 -1.65 -4.77 14.05
N MET A 217 -1.91 -5.49 15.14
CA MET A 217 -1.77 -6.95 15.14
C MET A 217 -2.83 -7.62 14.27
N THR A 218 -4.08 -7.13 14.33
CA THR A 218 -5.16 -7.61 13.47
C THR A 218 -4.84 -7.38 12.00
N ALA A 219 -4.39 -6.19 11.62
CA ALA A 219 -4.00 -5.88 10.25
C ALA A 219 -2.82 -6.72 9.76
N GLN A 220 -1.78 -6.88 10.60
CA GLN A 220 -0.60 -7.65 10.27
C GLN A 220 -0.89 -9.14 10.13
N GLY A 221 -1.67 -9.72 11.05
CA GLY A 221 -2.08 -11.12 10.99
C GLY A 221 -2.93 -11.40 9.75
N PHE A 222 -3.91 -10.55 9.46
CA PHE A 222 -4.75 -10.68 8.26
C PHE A 222 -3.92 -10.58 6.98
N PHE A 223 -3.04 -9.58 6.87
CA PHE A 223 -2.18 -9.42 5.70
C PHE A 223 -1.31 -10.66 5.47
N CYS A 224 -0.66 -11.15 6.53
CA CYS A 224 0.18 -12.33 6.42
C CYS A 224 -0.62 -13.59 6.08
N GLN A 225 -1.85 -13.71 6.59
CA GLN A 225 -2.77 -14.78 6.23
C GLN A 225 -3.07 -14.78 4.74
N LYS A 226 -3.46 -13.63 4.17
CA LYS A 226 -3.72 -13.50 2.72
C LYS A 226 -2.51 -13.91 1.89
N MET A 227 -1.33 -13.44 2.30
CA MET A 227 -0.07 -13.75 1.63
C MET A 227 0.30 -15.24 1.71
N LEU A 228 0.09 -15.90 2.85
CA LEU A 228 0.34 -17.33 3.01
C LEU A 228 -0.69 -18.19 2.28
N SER A 229 -1.97 -17.83 2.32
CA SER A 229 -3.02 -18.53 1.59
C SER A 229 -2.78 -18.55 0.08
N ASP A 230 -2.21 -17.48 -0.47
CA ASP A 230 -1.70 -17.44 -1.84
C ASP A 230 -0.47 -18.35 -2.03
N THR A 231 0.54 -18.17 -1.18
CA THR A 231 1.85 -18.81 -1.32
C THR A 231 1.80 -20.34 -1.16
N LEU A 232 0.86 -20.84 -0.37
CA LEU A 232 0.66 -22.26 -0.03
C LEU A 232 -0.62 -22.86 -0.63
N ASP A 233 -1.36 -22.12 -1.47
CA ASP A 233 -2.65 -22.54 -2.06
C ASP A 233 -3.68 -23.04 -1.01
N LEU A 234 -3.72 -22.40 0.17
CA LEU A 234 -4.63 -22.77 1.27
C LEU A 234 -6.10 -22.43 1.00
N LYS A 235 -6.40 -21.86 -0.19
CA LYS A 235 -7.74 -21.45 -0.59
C LYS A 235 -8.63 -22.61 -1.06
N LYS A 236 -8.09 -23.83 -1.12
CA LYS A 236 -8.81 -25.03 -1.54
C LYS A 236 -9.14 -25.92 -0.33
N GLY A 237 -10.39 -26.37 -0.24
CA GLY A 237 -10.84 -27.36 0.75
C GLY A 237 -11.84 -26.85 1.79
N ARG A 238 -12.22 -27.73 2.73
CA ARG A 238 -13.32 -27.52 3.71
C ARG A 238 -13.17 -26.28 4.60
N LYS A 239 -11.95 -25.77 4.83
CA LYS A 239 -11.66 -24.58 5.66
C LYS A 239 -11.87 -23.23 4.94
N ALA A 240 -12.10 -23.22 3.62
CA ALA A 240 -12.22 -21.98 2.86
C ALA A 240 -13.39 -21.08 3.33
N GLY A 241 -14.51 -21.69 3.76
CA GLY A 241 -15.67 -20.95 4.29
C GLY A 241 -15.41 -20.29 5.65
N GLU A 242 -14.65 -20.95 6.53
CA GLU A 242 -14.29 -20.42 7.85
C GLU A 242 -13.30 -19.26 7.71
N ILE A 243 -12.28 -19.43 6.85
CA ILE A 243 -11.33 -18.37 6.52
C ILE A 243 -12.07 -17.16 5.96
N ARG A 244 -13.02 -17.36 5.04
CA ARG A 244 -13.80 -16.26 4.48
C ARG A 244 -14.62 -15.52 5.55
N LYS A 245 -15.29 -16.25 6.45
CA LYS A 245 -16.06 -15.63 7.55
C LYS A 245 -15.16 -14.81 8.47
N PHE A 246 -13.99 -15.35 8.81
CA PHE A 246 -13.00 -14.64 9.62
C PHE A 246 -12.51 -13.39 8.89
N ASP A 247 -12.20 -13.52 7.60
CA ASP A 247 -11.76 -12.41 6.77
C ASP A 247 -12.81 -11.30 6.70
N ASP A 248 -14.08 -11.65 6.48
CA ASP A 248 -15.20 -10.70 6.45
C ASP A 248 -15.34 -9.95 7.80
N ALA A 249 -15.10 -10.63 8.91
CA ALA A 249 -15.09 -10.01 10.25
C ALA A 249 -13.89 -9.07 10.44
N SER A 250 -12.68 -9.45 10.02
CA SER A 250 -11.51 -8.56 10.01
C SER A 250 -11.76 -7.32 9.14
N MET A 251 -12.39 -7.48 7.99
CA MET A 251 -12.73 -6.37 7.08
C MET A 251 -13.70 -5.39 7.73
N LYS A 252 -14.75 -5.90 8.39
CA LYS A 252 -15.67 -5.05 9.17
C LYS A 252 -14.94 -4.28 10.27
N TYR A 253 -14.00 -4.93 10.95
CA TYR A 253 -13.16 -4.29 11.96
C TYR A 253 -12.31 -3.15 11.37
N PHE A 254 -11.68 -3.35 10.21
CA PHE A 254 -10.90 -2.27 9.56
C PHE A 254 -11.77 -1.10 9.10
N MET A 255 -12.96 -1.37 8.55
CA MET A 255 -13.89 -0.31 8.13
C MET A 255 -14.44 0.51 9.29
N ALA A 256 -14.47 -0.05 10.50
CA ALA A 256 -14.82 0.68 11.72
C ALA A 256 -13.65 1.50 12.28
N ASN A 257 -12.42 1.31 11.79
CA ASN A 257 -11.19 1.91 12.30
C ASN A 257 -10.38 2.55 11.16
N LEU A 258 -11.06 3.33 10.31
CA LEU A 258 -10.45 4.08 9.21
C LEU A 258 -9.54 5.21 9.73
N PRO A 259 -8.51 5.61 8.98
CA PRO A 259 -7.71 6.79 9.29
C PRO A 259 -8.59 8.04 9.28
N VAL A 260 -8.50 8.86 10.32
CA VAL A 260 -9.13 10.19 10.34
C VAL A 260 -8.13 11.26 10.77
N ALA A 261 -8.29 12.49 10.28
CA ALA A 261 -7.31 13.58 10.50
C ALA A 261 -7.02 13.85 11.99
N LYS A 262 -8.03 13.69 12.86
CA LYS A 262 -7.89 13.82 14.32
C LYS A 262 -6.93 12.79 14.94
N ASP A 263 -6.62 11.70 14.24
CA ASP A 263 -5.76 10.63 14.74
C ASP A 263 -4.28 11.01 14.75
N MET A 264 -3.87 12.13 14.14
CA MET A 264 -2.44 12.48 14.05
C MET A 264 -1.76 12.61 15.41
N ASN A 265 -2.48 12.93 16.49
CA ASN A 265 -1.91 12.97 17.86
C ASN A 265 -1.90 11.61 18.58
N GLY A 266 -2.48 10.58 17.99
CA GLY A 266 -2.48 9.18 18.46
C GLY A 266 -2.11 8.17 17.37
N VAL A 267 -1.51 8.66 16.27
CA VAL A 267 -1.36 7.89 15.03
C VAL A 267 -0.52 6.64 15.26
N ASN A 268 -0.97 5.57 14.63
CA ASN A 268 -0.23 4.32 14.57
C ASN A 268 0.14 4.04 13.11
N PHE A 269 1.24 4.63 12.64
CA PHE A 269 1.78 4.39 11.29
C PHE A 269 2.01 2.90 11.00
N TYR A 270 2.28 2.10 12.03
CA TYR A 270 2.44 0.66 11.89
C TYR A 270 1.13 -0.04 11.53
N TYR A 271 0.03 0.37 12.17
CA TYR A 271 -1.31 -0.07 11.80
C TYR A 271 -1.63 0.39 10.37
N TRP A 272 -1.42 1.65 10.04
CA TRP A 272 -1.72 2.16 8.69
C TRP A 272 -0.96 1.39 7.60
N TYR A 273 0.32 1.09 7.83
CA TYR A 273 1.12 0.29 6.90
C TYR A 273 0.51 -1.10 6.66
N TYR A 274 0.26 -1.90 7.71
CA TYR A 274 -0.28 -3.24 7.52
C TYR A 274 -1.75 -3.26 7.08
N ALA A 275 -2.56 -2.29 7.51
CA ALA A 275 -3.95 -2.20 7.08
C ALA A 275 -4.04 -1.80 5.60
N THR A 276 -3.17 -0.90 5.15
CA THR A 276 -3.00 -0.58 3.72
C THR A 276 -2.68 -1.82 2.93
N HIS A 277 -1.70 -2.63 3.37
CA HIS A 277 -1.38 -3.89 2.72
C HIS A 277 -2.54 -4.89 2.74
N ALA A 278 -3.20 -5.09 3.89
CA ALA A 278 -4.33 -5.97 4.05
C ALA A 278 -5.48 -5.62 3.09
N LEU A 279 -5.88 -4.35 3.08
CA LEU A 279 -7.01 -3.85 2.31
C LEU A 279 -6.68 -3.78 0.82
N PHE A 280 -5.45 -3.42 0.47
CA PHE A 280 -4.98 -3.49 -0.92
C PHE A 280 -5.09 -4.91 -1.48
N GLN A 281 -4.68 -5.92 -0.69
CA GLN A 281 -4.79 -7.31 -1.12
C GLN A 281 -6.23 -7.83 -1.19
N GLN A 282 -7.13 -7.24 -0.41
CA GLN A 282 -8.56 -7.52 -0.51
C GLN A 282 -9.18 -6.87 -1.76
N GLY A 283 -8.77 -5.65 -2.10
CA GLY A 283 -9.31 -4.85 -3.20
C GLY A 283 -10.76 -4.39 -2.96
N GLY A 284 -11.41 -3.95 -4.04
CA GLY A 284 -12.81 -3.54 -4.04
C GLY A 284 -13.11 -2.28 -3.22
N GLU A 285 -14.36 -2.13 -2.81
CA GLU A 285 -14.85 -0.95 -2.10
C GLU A 285 -14.11 -0.65 -0.78
N PRO A 286 -13.78 -1.63 0.08
CA PRO A 286 -13.02 -1.36 1.30
C PRO A 286 -11.63 -0.76 1.03
N TRP A 287 -10.94 -1.22 -0.02
CA TRP A 287 -9.67 -0.64 -0.45
C TRP A 287 -9.85 0.81 -0.90
N ARG A 288 -10.86 1.08 -1.73
CA ARG A 288 -11.14 2.43 -2.25
C ARG A 288 -11.35 3.43 -1.11
N ILE A 289 -12.22 3.09 -0.15
CA ILE A 289 -12.51 3.93 1.02
C ILE A 289 -11.27 4.16 1.86
N TRP A 290 -10.51 3.10 2.17
CA TRP A 290 -9.28 3.22 2.96
C TRP A 290 -8.24 4.10 2.27
N ASN A 291 -7.98 3.86 1.00
CA ASN A 291 -6.96 4.58 0.25
C ASN A 291 -7.28 6.06 0.12
N GLU A 292 -8.54 6.40 -0.15
CA GLU A 292 -9.03 7.80 -0.19
C GLU A 292 -8.77 8.49 1.15
N ARG A 293 -9.25 7.90 2.26
CA ARG A 293 -9.08 8.47 3.60
C ARG A 293 -7.62 8.59 4.03
N LEU A 294 -6.83 7.55 3.81
CA LEU A 294 -5.42 7.57 4.20
C LEU A 294 -4.64 8.60 3.39
N THR A 295 -4.89 8.68 2.08
CA THR A 295 -4.21 9.62 1.20
C THR A 295 -4.49 11.05 1.62
N ASP A 296 -5.76 11.40 1.86
CA ASP A 296 -6.16 12.73 2.32
C ASP A 296 -5.41 13.10 3.61
N VAL A 297 -5.47 12.24 4.62
CA VAL A 297 -4.81 12.48 5.92
C VAL A 297 -3.30 12.60 5.78
N LEU A 298 -2.66 11.77 4.97
CA LEU A 298 -1.21 11.83 4.76
C LEU A 298 -0.80 13.10 4.02
N LEU A 299 -1.51 13.48 2.95
CA LEU A 299 -1.18 14.68 2.16
C LEU A 299 -1.41 15.97 2.95
N GLU A 300 -2.50 16.05 3.71
CA GLU A 300 -2.78 17.19 4.60
C GLU A 300 -1.70 17.38 5.68
N ASN A 301 -1.02 16.30 6.08
CA ASN A 301 -0.01 16.31 7.14
C ASN A 301 1.43 16.20 6.61
N GLN A 302 1.63 16.26 5.29
CA GLN A 302 2.97 16.26 4.70
C GLN A 302 3.61 17.63 4.95
N VAL A 303 4.86 17.62 5.43
CA VAL A 303 5.60 18.85 5.72
C VAL A 303 5.84 19.67 4.45
N GLY A 304 5.45 20.95 4.46
CA GLY A 304 5.57 21.89 3.34
C GLY A 304 6.99 22.36 3.05
N ARG A 305 7.18 23.06 1.91
CA ARG A 305 8.49 23.48 1.38
C ARG A 305 9.19 24.50 2.27
N GLU A 306 8.41 25.31 3.00
CA GLU A 306 8.87 26.29 3.98
C GLU A 306 9.68 25.68 5.12
N HIS A 307 9.66 24.35 5.26
CA HIS A 307 10.41 23.60 6.25
C HIS A 307 11.61 22.86 5.64
N GLY A 308 12.32 23.46 4.68
CA GLY A 308 13.67 23.07 4.24
C GLY A 308 13.91 21.57 4.08
N THR A 309 14.92 21.03 4.78
CA THR A 309 15.28 19.59 4.79
C THR A 309 14.21 18.63 5.32
N ALA A 310 13.22 19.13 6.05
CA ALA A 310 12.07 18.35 6.51
C ALA A 310 10.95 18.27 5.46
N TYR A 311 11.05 19.03 4.35
CA TYR A 311 10.05 19.03 3.28
C TYR A 311 9.74 17.61 2.79
N GLY A 312 8.45 17.32 2.61
CA GLY A 312 7.96 16.04 2.11
C GLY A 312 7.93 14.93 3.16
N SER A 313 8.43 15.17 4.38
CA SER A 313 8.42 14.22 5.48
C SER A 313 7.12 14.25 6.29
N TRP A 314 6.97 13.33 7.23
CA TRP A 314 5.90 13.32 8.23
C TRP A 314 6.47 13.42 9.63
N ASP A 315 5.91 14.31 10.45
CA ASP A 315 6.33 14.45 11.84
C ASP A 315 6.12 13.13 12.61
N PRO A 316 7.04 12.76 13.52
CA PRO A 316 6.97 11.52 14.27
C PRO A 316 5.94 11.59 15.42
N ARG A 317 4.66 11.71 15.06
CA ARG A 317 3.55 11.78 16.03
C ARG A 317 3.07 10.40 16.45
N GLY A 318 2.48 10.29 17.64
CA GLY A 318 2.04 9.03 18.23
C GLY A 318 3.17 8.25 18.91
N HIS A 319 2.79 7.30 19.77
CA HIS A 319 3.72 6.66 20.72
C HIS A 319 4.92 5.98 20.08
N ARG A 320 4.71 5.23 18.98
CA ARG A 320 5.79 4.50 18.30
C ARG A 320 6.68 5.42 17.45
N ALA A 321 6.10 6.37 16.72
CA ALA A 321 6.90 7.29 15.93
C ALA A 321 7.71 8.23 16.81
N ALA A 322 7.18 8.66 17.96
CA ALA A 322 7.95 9.42 18.95
C ALA A 322 9.20 8.65 19.44
N GLN A 323 9.13 7.31 19.50
CA GLN A 323 10.27 6.46 19.85
C GLN A 323 11.23 6.20 18.69
N ALA A 324 10.74 6.16 17.44
CA ALA A 324 11.48 5.73 16.25
C ALA A 324 11.93 6.89 15.34
N GLY A 325 11.42 8.10 15.55
CA GLY A 325 11.84 9.31 14.84
C GLY A 325 11.22 9.53 13.46
N ARG A 326 11.59 10.66 12.85
CA ARG A 326 11.03 11.17 11.59
C ARG A 326 11.23 10.22 10.41
N LEU A 327 12.36 9.50 10.37
CA LEU A 327 12.62 8.52 9.31
C LEU A 327 11.55 7.42 9.31
N TYR A 328 11.16 6.94 10.48
CA TYR A 328 10.15 5.89 10.63
C TYR A 328 8.76 6.36 10.14
N SER A 329 8.29 7.52 10.61
CA SER A 329 6.99 8.06 10.16
C SER A 329 7.00 8.32 8.66
N THR A 330 8.08 8.91 8.14
CA THR A 330 8.21 9.25 6.73
C THR A 330 8.21 8.01 5.85
N VAL A 331 9.03 7.01 6.17
CA VAL A 331 9.07 5.77 5.38
C VAL A 331 7.73 5.05 5.43
N LEU A 332 7.10 4.87 6.59
CA LEU A 332 5.82 4.17 6.64
C LEU A 332 4.71 4.91 5.88
N SER A 333 4.69 6.25 5.92
CA SER A 333 3.78 7.05 5.10
C SER A 333 4.03 6.84 3.60
N ILE A 334 5.30 6.87 3.17
CA ILE A 334 5.69 6.63 1.77
C ILE A 334 5.28 5.21 1.34
N LEU A 335 5.58 4.19 2.14
CA LEU A 335 5.23 2.80 1.83
C LEU A 335 3.71 2.60 1.70
N CYS A 336 2.90 3.34 2.47
CA CYS A 336 1.45 3.34 2.29
C CYS A 336 1.04 3.91 0.93
N LEU A 337 1.63 5.04 0.54
CA LEU A 337 1.37 5.72 -0.74
C LEU A 337 1.93 4.96 -1.96
N GLU A 338 2.82 3.98 -1.74
CA GLU A 338 3.44 3.17 -2.78
C GLU A 338 2.69 1.89 -3.13
N VAL A 339 1.81 1.42 -2.25
CA VAL A 339 1.30 0.03 -2.29
C VAL A 339 0.71 -0.37 -3.65
N TYR A 340 0.02 0.54 -4.35
CA TYR A 340 -0.77 0.26 -5.55
C TYR A 340 0.00 0.29 -6.87
N TYR A 341 1.24 0.80 -6.87
CA TYR A 341 2.17 0.64 -8.00
C TYR A 341 3.34 -0.28 -7.68
N ARG A 342 3.58 -0.56 -6.40
CA ARG A 342 4.65 -1.46 -5.94
C ARG A 342 4.27 -2.93 -5.96
N TYR A 343 3.02 -3.28 -5.62
CA TYR A 343 2.57 -4.67 -5.54
C TYR A 343 1.39 -4.94 -6.48
N ALA A 344 1.35 -6.14 -7.07
CA ALA A 344 0.13 -6.63 -7.71
C ALA A 344 -0.88 -7.11 -6.64
N PRO A 345 -2.18 -6.81 -6.77
CA PRO A 345 -3.19 -7.33 -5.84
C PRO A 345 -3.38 -8.84 -6.05
N LEU A 346 -3.67 -9.54 -4.97
CA LEU A 346 -3.93 -10.99 -4.97
C LEU A 346 -5.28 -11.38 -5.59
N THR A 347 -6.18 -10.42 -5.79
CA THR A 347 -7.45 -10.62 -6.50
C THR A 347 -7.31 -10.04 -7.91
N SER A 348 -7.63 -10.84 -8.94
CA SER A 348 -7.64 -10.40 -10.35
C SER A 348 -8.71 -9.34 -10.66
N ALA A 349 -9.45 -8.90 -9.64
CA ALA A 349 -10.42 -7.81 -9.77
C ALA A 349 -9.67 -6.48 -9.61
N THR A 350 -9.31 -5.91 -10.76
CA THR A 350 -9.17 -4.47 -11.01
C THR A 350 -8.32 -3.68 -10.00
N LEU A 351 -7.07 -3.37 -10.37
CA LEU A 351 -6.46 -2.12 -9.89
C LEU A 351 -7.03 -0.95 -10.72
N PRO A 352 -7.78 -0.01 -10.13
CA PRO A 352 -7.70 1.36 -10.61
C PRO A 352 -6.31 1.86 -10.20
N ARG A 353 -5.40 2.04 -11.16
CA ARG A 353 -4.21 2.88 -10.95
C ARG A 353 -4.71 4.31 -10.77
N ALA A 354 -4.97 4.71 -9.53
CA ALA A 354 -5.21 6.11 -9.23
C ALA A 354 -3.98 6.92 -9.66
N GLY A 355 -4.17 7.88 -10.57
CA GLY A 355 -3.14 8.84 -11.00
C GLY A 355 -2.68 8.74 -12.46
N ALA A 356 -2.86 7.62 -13.16
CA ALA A 356 -2.55 7.52 -14.58
C ALA A 356 -3.78 7.88 -15.43
N ARG A 357 -4.02 9.17 -15.66
CA ARG A 357 -5.00 9.61 -16.68
C ARG A 357 -4.31 9.61 -18.03
N THR A 358 -4.73 8.73 -18.95
CA THR A 358 -4.43 8.95 -20.37
C THR A 358 -5.10 10.25 -20.79
N LYS A 359 -4.51 10.99 -21.75
CA LYS A 359 -5.21 12.14 -22.34
C LYS A 359 -6.59 11.68 -22.83
N PRO A 360 -7.66 12.49 -22.64
CA PRO A 360 -8.97 12.13 -23.12
C PRO A 360 -8.90 11.78 -24.61
N ARG A 361 -9.32 10.57 -24.97
CA ARG A 361 -9.47 10.19 -26.38
C ARG A 361 -10.88 10.54 -26.81
N GLU A 362 -11.01 11.28 -27.90
CA GLU A 362 -12.29 11.47 -28.56
C GLU A 362 -12.63 10.22 -29.37
N LEU A 363 -13.84 9.71 -29.16
CA LEU A 363 -14.41 8.63 -29.94
C LEU A 363 -15.62 9.19 -30.67
N GLU A 364 -15.46 9.45 -31.97
CA GLU A 364 -16.58 9.74 -32.87
C GLU A 364 -17.25 8.42 -33.27
N GLY A 365 -18.56 8.33 -33.05
CA GLY A 365 -19.38 7.22 -33.49
C GLY A 365 -20.86 7.59 -33.44
N THR A 366 -21.62 7.18 -34.45
CA THR A 366 -23.08 7.27 -34.48
C THR A 366 -23.67 6.04 -33.81
N VAL A 367 -24.49 6.22 -32.77
CA VAL A 367 -25.24 5.11 -32.18
C VAL A 367 -26.61 5.12 -32.84
N ASN A 368 -26.76 4.35 -33.93
CA ASN A 368 -27.97 4.34 -34.77
C ASN A 368 -29.27 3.88 -34.07
N LYS A 369 -29.25 3.56 -32.77
CA LYS A 369 -30.46 3.35 -31.96
C LYS A 369 -30.31 4.00 -30.58
N PRO A 370 -30.94 5.15 -30.32
CA PRO A 370 -30.95 5.74 -28.99
C PRO A 370 -31.71 4.84 -27.98
N PRO A 371 -31.37 4.90 -26.68
CA PRO A 371 -32.03 4.13 -25.64
C PRO A 371 -33.52 4.51 -25.48
N PRO A 372 -34.36 3.61 -24.90
CA PRO A 372 -35.79 3.89 -24.73
C PRO A 372 -36.01 5.13 -23.85
N TYR A 373 -36.64 6.15 -24.44
CA TYR A 373 -36.96 7.42 -23.78
C TYR A 373 -38.13 7.29 -22.81
N PRO A 374 -38.22 8.18 -21.79
CA PRO A 374 -39.44 8.36 -21.01
C PRO A 374 -40.61 8.68 -21.94
N GLN A 375 -41.82 8.24 -21.61
CA GLN A 375 -43.00 8.33 -22.49
C GLN A 375 -43.31 9.77 -22.98
N ARG A 376 -42.96 10.80 -22.20
CA ARG A 376 -43.02 12.22 -22.63
C ARG A 376 -42.02 12.62 -23.72
N GLY A 377 -40.84 11.99 -23.77
CA GLY A 377 -39.80 12.26 -24.79
C GLY A 377 -39.96 11.44 -26.08
N GLN A 378 -40.92 10.51 -26.12
CA GLN A 378 -41.21 9.72 -27.33
C GLN A 378 -42.01 10.52 -28.38
N ASN A 379 -42.81 11.49 -27.94
CA ASN A 379 -43.64 12.34 -28.81
C ASN A 379 -42.87 13.54 -29.39
N ALA A 380 -41.75 13.93 -28.79
CA ALA A 380 -41.00 15.15 -29.11
C ALA A 380 -39.72 14.86 -29.91
N ARG A 381 -39.81 13.95 -30.88
CA ARG A 381 -38.65 13.51 -31.67
C ARG A 381 -37.99 14.64 -32.48
N GLN A 382 -38.79 15.59 -32.99
CA GLN A 382 -38.32 16.68 -33.85
C GLN A 382 -37.43 17.70 -33.13
N GLU A 383 -37.70 18.02 -31.85
CA GLU A 383 -36.90 19.01 -31.11
C GLU A 383 -35.50 18.51 -30.73
N PHE A 384 -35.30 17.19 -30.73
CA PHE A 384 -34.00 16.56 -30.44
C PHE A 384 -33.23 16.15 -31.70
N ASP A 385 -33.82 16.27 -32.89
CA ASP A 385 -33.13 15.91 -34.13
C ASP A 385 -31.90 16.79 -34.37
N GLY A 386 -30.78 16.17 -34.70
CA GLY A 386 -29.48 16.84 -34.82
C GLY A 386 -28.87 17.35 -33.51
N LYS A 387 -29.53 17.18 -32.35
CA LYS A 387 -28.96 17.52 -31.04
C LYS A 387 -27.99 16.44 -30.57
N SER A 388 -27.20 16.75 -29.54
CA SER A 388 -26.29 15.78 -28.94
C SER A 388 -26.00 16.03 -27.46
N VAL A 389 -25.64 14.97 -26.74
CA VAL A 389 -25.04 15.06 -25.40
C VAL A 389 -23.56 14.72 -25.51
N LEU A 390 -22.68 15.59 -25.03
CA LEU A 390 -21.26 15.27 -24.87
C LEU A 390 -21.03 14.75 -23.45
N LEU A 391 -20.51 13.53 -23.36
CA LEU A 391 -20.17 12.90 -22.09
C LEU A 391 -18.65 12.76 -21.96
N GLN A 392 -18.16 13.00 -20.75
CA GLN A 392 -16.90 12.45 -20.28
C GLN A 392 -17.19 11.16 -19.53
N ILE A 393 -16.58 10.07 -19.97
CA ILE A 393 -16.82 8.74 -19.43
C ILE A 393 -15.49 8.18 -18.94
N GLU A 394 -15.47 7.70 -17.70
CA GLU A 394 -14.42 6.82 -17.23
C GLU A 394 -14.69 5.41 -17.75
N VAL A 395 -13.78 4.90 -18.57
CA VAL A 395 -13.74 3.49 -18.97
C VAL A 395 -12.77 2.79 -18.03
N LEU A 396 -13.25 1.77 -17.33
CA LEU A 396 -12.43 0.95 -16.45
C LEU A 396 -11.57 -0.04 -17.24
N ALA A 397 -10.53 -0.58 -16.62
CA ALA A 397 -9.60 -1.51 -17.26
C ALA A 397 -10.26 -2.81 -17.79
N ASP A 398 -11.43 -3.17 -17.27
CA ASP A 398 -12.24 -4.31 -17.72
C ASP A 398 -13.24 -3.95 -18.84
N GLY A 399 -13.20 -2.70 -19.31
CA GLY A 399 -14.12 -2.18 -20.31
C GLY A 399 -15.51 -1.80 -19.76
N ALA A 400 -15.74 -1.88 -18.44
CA ALA A 400 -16.95 -1.37 -17.83
C ALA A 400 -16.94 0.17 -17.75
N THR A 401 -18.13 0.74 -17.58
CA THR A 401 -18.29 2.19 -17.42
C THR A 401 -18.21 2.57 -15.94
N GLY A 402 -17.29 3.48 -15.61
CA GLY A 402 -17.12 4.10 -14.29
C GLY A 402 -17.93 5.39 -14.15
N GLU A 403 -17.32 6.46 -13.64
CA GLU A 403 -17.98 7.77 -13.52
C GLU A 403 -18.33 8.35 -14.91
N ILE A 404 -19.50 8.98 -15.02
CA ILE A 404 -19.93 9.70 -16.22
C ILE A 404 -20.30 11.13 -15.82
N ARG A 405 -19.71 12.10 -16.53
CA ARG A 405 -20.03 13.52 -16.41
C ARG A 405 -20.55 14.06 -17.73
N THR A 406 -21.68 14.75 -17.70
CA THR A 406 -22.15 15.54 -18.84
C THR A 406 -21.28 16.78 -19.00
N LEU A 407 -20.66 16.94 -20.17
CA LEU A 407 -19.90 18.13 -20.53
C LEU A 407 -20.77 19.14 -21.28
N GLU A 408 -21.60 18.65 -22.21
CA GLU A 408 -22.60 19.44 -22.93
C GLU A 408 -23.93 18.69 -22.91
N GLY A 409 -24.96 19.36 -22.38
CA GLY A 409 -26.33 18.85 -22.34
C GLY A 409 -27.12 19.21 -23.59
N ILE A 410 -28.37 18.74 -23.66
CA ILE A 410 -29.28 18.99 -24.81
C ILE A 410 -30.23 20.17 -24.57
N GLY A 411 -30.10 20.88 -23.46
CA GLY A 411 -30.91 22.07 -23.16
C GLY A 411 -30.62 23.24 -24.11
N GLY A 412 -31.62 24.11 -24.31
CA GLY A 412 -31.54 25.28 -25.20
C GLY A 412 -32.92 25.79 -25.60
N ASP A 413 -32.97 26.76 -26.51
CA ASP A 413 -34.20 27.43 -26.93
C ASP A 413 -35.26 26.44 -27.43
N GLY A 414 -36.44 26.46 -26.78
CA GLY A 414 -37.59 25.63 -27.13
C GLY A 414 -37.71 24.29 -26.41
N ILE A 415 -36.71 23.84 -25.64
CA ILE A 415 -36.74 22.53 -24.95
C ILE A 415 -37.04 22.69 -23.46
N ASP A 416 -38.07 22.00 -22.96
CA ASP A 416 -38.40 21.99 -21.53
C ASP A 416 -37.22 21.45 -20.69
N PRO A 417 -36.72 22.21 -19.68
CA PRO A 417 -35.56 21.80 -18.87
C PRO A 417 -35.74 20.49 -18.07
N LYS A 418 -36.96 20.12 -17.69
CA LYS A 418 -37.26 18.82 -17.06
C LYS A 418 -37.18 17.70 -18.07
N VAL A 419 -37.61 17.94 -19.32
CA VAL A 419 -37.49 16.96 -20.42
C VAL A 419 -36.02 16.76 -20.78
N ALA A 420 -35.24 17.84 -20.96
CA ALA A 420 -33.79 17.78 -21.22
C ALA A 420 -33.05 16.92 -20.17
N ARG A 421 -33.26 17.20 -18.87
CA ARG A 421 -32.69 16.41 -17.77
C ARG A 421 -33.19 14.95 -17.74
N GLY A 422 -34.40 14.69 -18.21
CA GLY A 422 -34.93 13.33 -18.34
C GLY A 422 -34.18 12.53 -19.39
N VAL A 423 -33.96 13.14 -20.56
CA VAL A 423 -33.25 12.53 -21.68
C VAL A 423 -31.77 12.32 -21.35
N GLU A 424 -31.08 13.31 -20.78
CA GLU A 424 -29.68 13.18 -20.35
C GLU A 424 -29.48 12.02 -19.36
N ARG A 425 -30.40 11.85 -18.40
CA ARG A 425 -30.38 10.71 -17.47
C ARG A 425 -30.57 9.37 -18.17
N SER A 426 -31.43 9.30 -19.19
CA SER A 426 -31.62 8.09 -19.99
C SER A 426 -30.38 7.75 -20.81
N VAL A 427 -29.70 8.75 -21.38
CA VAL A 427 -28.43 8.59 -22.10
C VAL A 427 -27.36 8.03 -21.16
N ILE A 428 -27.18 8.65 -19.99
CA ILE A 428 -26.25 8.15 -18.96
C ILE A 428 -26.58 6.71 -18.56
N LYS A 429 -27.86 6.40 -18.31
CA LYS A 429 -28.30 5.05 -17.93
C LYS A 429 -28.02 4.01 -19.03
N ALA A 430 -28.08 4.40 -20.29
CA ALA A 430 -27.77 3.53 -21.41
C ALA A 430 -26.27 3.31 -21.57
N VAL A 431 -25.49 4.40 -21.57
CA VAL A 431 -24.02 4.37 -21.67
C VAL A 431 -23.41 3.54 -20.55
N LYS A 432 -23.96 3.61 -19.32
CA LYS A 432 -23.54 2.76 -18.19
C LYS A 432 -23.60 1.25 -18.47
N LYS A 433 -24.46 0.82 -19.40
CA LYS A 433 -24.63 -0.60 -19.76
C LYS A 433 -23.66 -1.06 -20.83
N TRP A 434 -22.96 -0.15 -21.51
CA TRP A 434 -22.07 -0.50 -22.61
C TRP A 434 -20.77 -1.13 -22.10
N ARG A 435 -20.09 -1.80 -23.03
CA ARG A 435 -18.72 -2.30 -22.86
C ARG A 435 -17.82 -1.57 -23.82
N TRP A 436 -16.74 -1.01 -23.28
CA TRP A 436 -15.81 -0.15 -23.97
C TRP A 436 -14.46 -0.83 -24.10
N HIS A 437 -13.69 -0.41 -25.09
CA HIS A 437 -12.28 -0.79 -25.15
C HIS A 437 -11.50 0.04 -24.11
N PRO A 438 -10.83 -0.58 -23.13
CA PRO A 438 -10.05 0.14 -22.15
C PRO A 438 -8.84 0.82 -22.80
N GLY A 439 -8.27 1.80 -22.10
CA GLY A 439 -6.95 2.32 -22.46
C GLY A 439 -5.91 1.22 -22.41
N LYS A 440 -4.83 1.37 -23.17
CA LYS A 440 -3.67 0.46 -23.07
C LYS A 440 -2.42 1.25 -22.74
N LEU A 441 -1.68 0.78 -21.74
CA LEU A 441 -0.33 1.25 -21.43
C LEU A 441 0.58 0.03 -21.46
N ASP A 442 1.57 0.04 -22.35
CA ASP A 442 2.50 -1.06 -22.58
C ASP A 442 1.80 -2.42 -22.82
N GLY A 443 0.70 -2.38 -23.57
CA GLY A 443 -0.12 -3.56 -23.90
C GLY A 443 -1.06 -4.02 -22.78
N VAL A 444 -1.00 -3.42 -21.59
CA VAL A 444 -1.86 -3.75 -20.44
C VAL A 444 -3.08 -2.82 -20.43
N ALA A 445 -4.27 -3.39 -20.20
CA ALA A 445 -5.50 -2.63 -20.08
C ALA A 445 -5.49 -1.75 -18.82
N VAL A 446 -5.81 -0.47 -18.98
CA VAL A 446 -5.87 0.54 -17.92
C VAL A 446 -7.14 1.37 -18.05
N SER A 447 -7.58 1.97 -16.95
CA SER A 447 -8.69 2.91 -17.00
C SER A 447 -8.32 4.13 -17.84
N ALA A 448 -9.29 4.67 -18.58
CA ALA A 448 -9.12 5.83 -19.45
C ALA A 448 -10.32 6.75 -19.36
N LEU A 449 -10.07 8.06 -19.50
CA LEU A 449 -11.14 9.01 -19.73
C LEU A 449 -11.37 9.13 -21.24
N ILE A 450 -12.62 9.01 -21.65
CA ILE A 450 -13.02 9.25 -23.05
C ILE A 450 -14.03 10.39 -23.09
N ARG A 451 -14.03 11.11 -24.21
CA ARG A 451 -15.12 12.01 -24.57
C ARG A 451 -15.93 11.34 -25.67
N HIS A 452 -17.22 11.19 -25.43
CA HIS A 452 -18.12 10.55 -26.37
C HIS A 452 -19.38 11.39 -26.56
N ARG A 453 -19.68 11.72 -27.82
CA ARG A 453 -20.85 12.49 -28.20
C ARG A 453 -21.95 11.55 -28.66
N VAL A 454 -23.07 11.54 -27.96
CA VAL A 454 -24.27 10.82 -28.36
C VAL A 454 -25.13 11.76 -29.19
N LYS A 455 -25.21 11.53 -30.50
CA LYS A 455 -26.07 12.28 -31.42
C LYS A 455 -27.45 11.64 -31.50
N PHE A 456 -28.47 12.48 -31.61
CA PHE A 456 -29.84 12.05 -31.86
C PHE A 456 -30.16 12.35 -33.32
N GLU A 457 -30.43 11.31 -34.09
CA GLU A 457 -30.79 11.41 -35.51
C GLU A 457 -32.14 10.75 -35.69
N LEU A 458 -33.07 11.44 -36.36
CA LEU A 458 -34.30 10.82 -36.79
C LEU A 458 -34.04 9.89 -37.98
N PRO A 459 -34.74 8.73 -38.06
CA PRO A 459 -34.79 7.99 -39.30
C PRO A 459 -35.33 8.92 -40.39
N ALA A 460 -34.79 8.83 -41.61
CA ALA A 460 -35.46 9.41 -42.76
C ALA A 460 -36.90 8.88 -42.79
N LEU A 461 -37.87 9.77 -43.00
CA LEU A 461 -39.22 9.34 -43.31
C LEU A 461 -39.12 8.62 -44.66
N ASP A 462 -39.37 7.32 -44.69
CA ASP A 462 -39.67 6.64 -45.95
C ASP A 462 -40.97 7.25 -46.47
N ASP A 463 -40.94 7.84 -47.67
CA ASP A 463 -42.10 8.40 -48.37
C ASP A 463 -43.20 7.35 -48.62
#